data_AF-A0A9Q0BVN0-F1
#
_entry.id   AF-A0A9Q0BVN0-F1
#
_cell.length_a   1.000
_cell.length_b   1.000
_cell.length_c   1.000
_cell.angle_alpha   90.00
_cell.angle_beta   90.00
_cell.angle_gamma   90.00
#
_symmetry.space_group_name_H-M   'P 1'
#
loop_
_entity.id
_entity.type
_entity.pdbx_description
1 polymer ?
#
loop_
_entity_poly.entity_id
_entity_poly.type
_entity_poly.pdbx_seq_one_letter_code
_entity_poly.pdbx_strand_id
1 'polypeptide(L)'
;MPESLSFSIKSNMHLSCLLLIILFVLYIQRNHASTKVLYEFHIKEVFGERDEKGELKDTSEDSGEKPELIITGKRTSSYFLTGQETNYVYVETATYVADNSGYHVKYNFSLDPLEIDKRLNGQTLKSTVG
;
A
#
# COMPACT_ATOMS: atom_id res chain seq x y z
N MET A 1 42.63 2.41 51.88
CA MET A 1 42.38 1.76 50.58
C MET A 1 40.96 2.06 50.04
N PRO A 2 40.66 3.28 49.53
CA PRO A 2 39.40 3.53 48.80
C PRO A 2 39.56 3.92 47.31
N GLU A 3 40.78 4.21 46.85
CA GLU A 3 41.00 4.79 45.51
C GLU A 3 40.81 3.79 44.36
N SER A 4 41.11 2.51 44.57
CA SER A 4 40.95 1.46 43.55
C SER A 4 39.49 1.14 43.21
N LEU A 5 38.60 1.23 44.20
CA LEU A 5 37.15 1.05 44.01
C LEU A 5 36.53 2.25 43.27
N SER A 6 36.94 3.47 43.61
CA SER A 6 36.46 4.70 42.93
C SER A 6 36.85 4.75 41.45
N PHE A 7 38.08 4.32 41.11
CA PHE A 7 38.56 4.27 39.73
C PHE A 7 37.85 3.19 38.90
N SER A 8 37.63 1.99 39.47
CA SER A 8 36.93 0.88 38.80
C SER A 8 35.46 1.22 38.52
N ILE A 9 34.77 1.91 39.43
CA ILE A 9 33.38 2.35 39.23
C ILE A 9 33.30 3.43 38.14
N LYS A 10 34.20 4.42 38.12
CA LYS A 10 34.27 5.45 37.06
C LYS A 10 34.56 4.86 35.68
N SER A 11 35.47 3.88 35.61
CA SER A 11 35.81 3.15 34.38
C SER A 11 34.60 2.39 33.81
N ASN A 12 33.87 1.65 34.65
CA ASN A 12 32.68 0.92 34.25
C ASN A 12 31.51 1.84 33.84
N MET A 13 31.39 3.01 34.49
CA MET A 13 30.39 4.03 34.13
C MET A 13 30.67 4.64 32.74
N HIS A 14 31.94 4.92 32.41
CA HIS A 14 32.33 5.39 31.07
C HIS A 14 32.08 4.35 29.97
N LEU A 15 32.40 3.08 30.24
CA LEU A 15 32.16 1.98 29.30
C LEU A 15 30.65 1.78 29.06
N SER A 16 29.84 1.88 30.11
CA SER A 16 28.38 1.76 30.04
C SER A 16 27.77 2.91 29.24
N CYS A 17 28.24 4.15 29.43
CA CYS A 17 27.82 5.31 28.64
C CYS A 17 28.19 5.16 27.15
N LEU A 18 29.41 4.70 26.84
CA LEU A 18 29.84 4.46 25.47
C LEU A 18 28.95 3.41 24.78
N LEU A 19 28.65 2.33 25.50
CA LEU A 19 27.82 1.24 24.98
C LEU A 19 26.37 1.69 24.75
N LEU A 20 25.82 2.54 25.63
CA LEU A 20 24.52 3.19 25.41
C LEU A 20 24.52 4.10 24.18
N ILE A 21 25.58 4.88 23.96
CA ILE A 21 25.71 5.74 22.76
C ILE A 21 25.76 4.88 21.50
N ILE A 22 26.55 3.80 21.49
CA ILE A 22 26.64 2.89 20.35
C ILE A 22 25.30 2.23 20.07
N LEU A 23 24.60 1.75 21.11
CA LEU A 23 23.25 1.19 20.96
C LEU A 23 22.26 2.21 20.41
N PHE A 24 22.35 3.48 20.84
CA PHE A 24 21.52 4.56 20.32
C PHE A 24 21.81 4.86 18.84
N VAL A 25 23.08 4.93 18.44
CA VAL A 25 23.47 5.16 17.05
C VAL A 25 23.01 4.01 16.16
N LEU A 26 23.21 2.77 16.58
CA LEU A 26 22.73 1.58 15.86
C LEU A 26 21.20 1.55 15.77
N TYR A 27 20.51 1.96 16.84
CA TYR A 27 19.05 2.07 16.83
C TYR A 27 18.56 3.13 15.85
N ILE A 28 19.17 4.31 15.82
CA ILE A 28 18.82 5.39 14.89
C ILE A 28 19.08 4.97 13.43
N GLN A 29 20.25 4.40 13.14
CA GLN A 29 20.58 3.91 11.78
C GLN A 29 19.60 2.85 11.29
N ARG A 30 19.16 1.95 12.17
CA ARG A 30 18.15 0.93 11.81
C ARG A 30 16.80 1.54 11.44
N ASN A 31 16.44 2.68 12.03
CA ASN A 31 15.17 3.37 11.73
C ASN A 31 15.26 4.24 10.47
N HIS A 32 16.44 4.72 10.08
CA HIS A 32 16.65 5.53 8.87
C HIS A 32 16.51 4.75 7.54
N ALA A 33 16.61 3.42 7.56
CA ALA A 33 16.48 2.59 6.35
C ALA A 33 15.02 2.29 5.96
N SER A 34 14.03 2.91 6.61
CA SER A 34 12.63 2.62 6.38
C SER A 34 12.01 3.66 5.43
N THR A 35 11.68 3.25 4.21
CA THR A 35 10.67 3.95 3.40
C THR A 35 9.48 4.24 4.30
N LYS A 36 9.16 5.52 4.51
CA LYS A 36 8.15 5.92 5.48
C LYS A 36 6.82 6.06 4.74
N VAL A 37 5.99 5.02 4.82
CA VAL A 37 4.59 5.11 4.37
C VAL A 37 3.90 6.16 5.23
N LEU A 38 3.37 7.21 4.59
CA LEU A 38 2.68 8.31 5.25
C LEU A 38 1.20 7.98 5.41
N TYR A 39 0.61 7.37 4.38
CA TYR A 39 -0.76 6.90 4.38
C TYR A 39 -0.94 5.75 3.41
N GLU A 40 -1.95 4.94 3.67
CA GLU A 40 -2.43 3.88 2.80
C GLU A 40 -3.94 3.77 2.98
N PHE A 41 -4.67 3.66 1.87
CA PHE A 41 -6.10 3.43 1.90
C PHE A 41 -6.54 2.42 0.88
N HIS A 42 -7.57 1.67 1.28
CA HIS A 42 -8.24 0.66 0.47
C HIS A 42 -9.73 0.95 0.56
N ILE A 43 -10.33 1.34 -0.55
CA ILE A 43 -11.74 1.71 -0.64
C ILE A 43 -12.41 0.74 -1.59
N LYS A 44 -13.42 0.06 -1.11
CA LYS A 44 -14.26 -0.84 -1.91
C LYS A 44 -15.64 -0.25 -2.06
N GLU A 45 -16.05 -0.04 -3.31
CA GLU A 45 -17.35 0.44 -3.72
C GLU A 45 -18.12 -0.69 -4.42
N VAL A 46 -19.43 -0.52 -4.63
CA VAL A 46 -20.28 -1.57 -5.23
C VAL A 46 -19.77 -2.00 -6.62
N PHE A 47 -19.25 -1.05 -7.40
CA PHE A 47 -18.74 -1.29 -8.75
C PHE A 47 -17.30 -0.83 -8.91
N GLY A 48 -16.52 -0.81 -7.83
CA GLY A 48 -15.16 -0.33 -7.91
C GLY A 48 -14.31 -0.64 -6.69
N GLU A 49 -13.01 -0.50 -6.89
CA GLU A 49 -12.00 -0.62 -5.85
C GLU A 49 -10.93 0.43 -6.10
N ARG A 50 -10.46 1.07 -5.03
CA ARG A 50 -9.41 2.06 -5.08
C ARG A 50 -8.41 1.82 -3.96
N ASP A 51 -7.18 1.56 -4.37
CA ASP A 51 -6.01 1.52 -3.51
C ASP A 51 -5.16 2.76 -3.78
N GLU A 52 -4.64 3.37 -2.72
CA GLU A 52 -3.62 4.42 -2.84
C GLU A 52 -2.69 4.38 -1.64
N LYS A 53 -1.43 4.67 -1.89
CA LYS A 53 -0.37 4.74 -0.90
C LYS A 53 0.51 5.94 -1.20
N GLY A 54 0.71 6.79 -0.19
CA GLY A 54 1.70 7.86 -0.21
C GLY A 54 2.90 7.47 0.64
N GLU A 55 4.09 7.47 0.04
CA GLU A 55 5.33 7.10 0.71
C GLU A 55 6.42 8.15 0.50
N LEU A 56 7.20 8.40 1.55
CA LEU A 56 8.41 9.20 1.45
C LEU A 56 9.58 8.26 1.16
N LYS A 57 10.17 8.44 0.00
CA LYS A 57 11.40 7.77 -0.39
C LYS A 57 12.57 8.63 0.07
N ASP A 58 13.20 8.21 1.16
CA ASP A 58 14.48 8.77 1.58
C ASP A 58 15.56 8.31 0.59
N THR A 59 16.11 9.24 -0.15
CA THR A 59 17.35 9.03 -0.88
C THR A 59 18.48 9.06 0.14
N SER A 60 19.26 7.98 0.21
CA SER A 60 20.32 7.78 1.21
C SER A 60 21.22 9.01 1.38
N GLU A 61 21.72 9.22 2.60
CA GLU A 61 22.53 10.37 3.04
C GLU A 61 23.71 10.73 2.10
N ASP A 62 24.21 9.79 1.30
CA ASP A 62 25.31 9.98 0.35
C ASP A 62 24.93 10.67 -0.99
N SER A 63 23.63 10.82 -1.29
CA SER A 63 23.19 11.34 -2.59
C SER A 63 22.98 12.85 -2.64
N GLY A 64 22.85 13.52 -1.49
CA GLY A 64 22.47 14.94 -1.43
C GLY A 64 21.09 15.25 -2.05
N GLU A 65 20.34 14.22 -2.45
CA GLU A 65 19.03 14.35 -3.05
C GLU A 65 17.98 14.61 -1.96
N LYS A 66 17.02 15.48 -2.26
CA LYS A 66 15.90 15.75 -1.34
C LYS A 66 14.99 14.53 -1.29
N PRO A 67 14.41 14.21 -0.12
CA PRO A 67 13.45 13.13 -0.01
C PRO A 67 12.28 13.37 -0.98
N GLU A 68 11.87 12.31 -1.66
CA GLU A 68 10.82 12.34 -2.68
C GLU A 68 9.51 11.79 -2.13
N LEU A 69 8.41 12.53 -2.32
CA LEU A 69 7.07 12.03 -2.07
C LEU A 69 6.58 11.29 -3.31
N ILE A 70 6.27 10.00 -3.15
CA ILE A 70 5.70 9.17 -4.21
C ILE A 70 4.27 8.79 -3.81
N ILE A 71 3.30 9.10 -4.66
CA ILE A 71 1.91 8.68 -4.50
C ILE A 71 1.62 7.64 -5.57
N THR A 72 1.30 6.42 -5.14
CA THR A 72 0.91 5.32 -6.03
C THR A 72 -0.53 4.96 -5.79
N GLY A 73 -1.23 4.55 -6.84
CA GLY A 73 -2.55 3.99 -6.64
C GLY A 73 -3.07 3.20 -7.82
N LYS A 74 -4.13 2.46 -7.54
CA LYS A 74 -4.84 1.62 -8.51
C LYS A 74 -6.32 1.83 -8.30
N ARG A 75 -7.03 2.17 -9.36
CA ARG A 75 -8.48 2.27 -9.39
C ARG A 75 -9.02 1.26 -10.39
N THR A 76 -9.89 0.37 -9.94
CA THR A 76 -10.67 -0.52 -10.80
C THR A 76 -12.13 -0.08 -10.73
N SER A 77 -12.79 0.07 -11.86
CA SER A 77 -14.23 0.35 -11.95
C SER A 77 -14.87 -0.59 -12.95
N SER A 78 -16.06 -1.08 -12.62
CA SER A 78 -16.87 -1.91 -13.50
C SER A 78 -18.21 -1.23 -13.82
N TYR A 79 -18.71 -1.47 -15.02
CA TYR A 79 -19.97 -0.92 -15.50
C TYR A 79 -20.75 -1.99 -16.26
N PHE A 80 -22.03 -2.12 -15.93
CA PHE A 80 -22.95 -3.00 -16.66
C PHE A 80 -23.50 -2.26 -17.87
N LEU A 81 -23.30 -2.84 -19.05
CA LEU A 81 -23.85 -2.35 -20.31
C LEU A 81 -24.97 -3.29 -20.75
N THR A 82 -26.19 -2.76 -20.82
CA THR A 82 -27.35 -3.52 -21.30
C THR A 82 -27.35 -3.52 -22.83
N GLY A 83 -27.15 -4.70 -23.43
CA GLY A 83 -27.29 -4.89 -24.88
C GLY A 83 -28.66 -5.45 -25.24
N GLN A 84 -29.02 -5.41 -26.53
CA GLN A 84 -30.29 -5.97 -27.01
C GLN A 84 -30.38 -7.49 -26.84
N GLU A 85 -29.28 -8.21 -27.05
CA GLU A 85 -29.23 -9.68 -27.00
C GLU A 85 -28.41 -10.22 -25.83
N THR A 86 -27.33 -9.53 -25.48
CA THR A 86 -26.36 -9.91 -24.45
C THR A 86 -25.96 -8.68 -23.65
N ASN A 87 -25.88 -8.83 -22.33
CA ASN A 87 -25.32 -7.80 -21.45
C ASN A 87 -23.81 -7.92 -21.44
N TYR A 88 -23.11 -6.82 -21.15
CA TYR A 88 -21.66 -6.81 -21.04
C TYR A 88 -21.24 -6.20 -19.71
N VAL A 89 -20.07 -6.61 -19.23
CA VAL A 89 -19.34 -5.93 -18.16
C VAL A 89 -18.16 -5.23 -18.80
N TYR A 90 -18.15 -3.91 -18.70
CA TYR A 90 -16.96 -3.11 -18.98
C TYR A 90 -16.17 -2.96 -17.69
N VAL A 91 -14.89 -3.31 -17.71
CA VAL A 91 -13.97 -3.11 -16.57
C VAL A 91 -12.85 -2.19 -17.01
N GLU A 92 -12.61 -1.13 -16.24
CA GLU A 92 -11.50 -0.21 -16.41
C GLU A 92 -10.61 -0.28 -15.18
N THR A 93 -9.30 -0.42 -15.38
CA THR A 93 -8.28 -0.34 -14.34
C THR A 93 -7.29 0.76 -14.70
N ALA A 94 -7.17 1.77 -13.84
CA ALA A 94 -6.17 2.82 -13.92
C ALA A 94 -5.13 2.62 -12.81
N THR A 95 -3.87 2.39 -13.18
CA THR A 95 -2.74 2.41 -12.26
C THR A 95 -1.98 3.71 -12.44
N TYR A 96 -1.78 4.48 -11.38
CA TYR A 96 -1.14 5.78 -11.43
C TYR A 96 0.01 5.94 -10.44
N VAL A 97 0.96 6.79 -10.81
CA VAL A 97 2.12 7.19 -10.00
C VAL A 97 2.27 8.70 -10.13
N ALA A 98 2.35 9.39 -9.00
CA ALA A 98 2.76 10.79 -8.92
C ALA A 98 4.12 10.83 -8.21
N ASP A 99 5.13 11.36 -8.90
CA ASP A 99 6.50 11.50 -8.41
C ASP A 99 7.10 12.83 -8.92
N ASN A 100 8.41 13.07 -8.72
CA ASN A 100 9.06 14.31 -9.18
C ASN A 100 9.09 14.48 -10.70
N SER A 101 8.85 13.42 -11.48
CA SER A 101 8.75 13.48 -12.94
C SER A 101 7.34 13.77 -13.44
N GLY A 102 6.36 13.87 -12.54
CA GLY A 102 4.99 14.27 -12.82
C GLY A 102 3.98 13.16 -12.51
N TYR A 103 2.81 13.25 -13.15
CA TYR A 103 1.72 12.31 -12.98
C TYR A 103 1.64 11.35 -14.16
N HIS A 104 1.75 10.05 -13.88
CA HIS A 104 1.77 8.97 -14.87
C HIS A 104 0.58 8.04 -14.63
N VAL A 105 -0.10 7.66 -15.71
CA VAL A 105 -1.23 6.73 -15.63
C VAL A 105 -1.14 5.67 -16.72
N LYS A 106 -1.41 4.43 -16.34
CA LYS A 106 -1.62 3.31 -17.25
C LYS A 106 -3.05 2.83 -17.12
N TYR A 107 -3.76 2.81 -18.25
CA TYR A 107 -5.11 2.27 -18.34
C TYR A 107 -5.09 0.85 -18.90
N ASN A 108 -5.94 0.00 -18.36
CA ASN A 108 -6.26 -1.32 -18.90
C ASN A 108 -7.78 -1.47 -18.88
N PHE A 109 -8.37 -1.91 -19.99
CA PHE A 109 -9.81 -2.09 -20.09
C PHE A 109 -10.15 -3.47 -20.64
N SER A 110 -11.24 -4.05 -20.17
CA SER A 110 -11.84 -5.25 -20.75
C SER A 110 -13.34 -5.03 -20.96
N LEU A 111 -13.88 -5.77 -21.92
CA LEU A 111 -15.31 -5.80 -22.21
C LEU A 111 -15.68 -7.26 -22.42
N ASP A 112 -16.37 -7.82 -21.44
CA ASP A 112 -16.68 -9.25 -21.40
C ASP A 112 -18.20 -9.45 -21.43
N PRO A 113 -18.73 -10.42 -22.19
CA PRO A 113 -20.15 -10.74 -22.17
C PRO A 113 -20.55 -11.27 -20.79
N LEU A 114 -21.65 -10.74 -20.26
CA LEU A 114 -22.24 -11.18 -19.00
C LEU A 114 -23.22 -12.32 -19.29
N GLU A 115 -22.78 -13.55 -19.02
CA GLU A 115 -23.66 -14.71 -19.01
C GLU A 115 -24.61 -14.63 -17.81
N ILE A 116 -25.77 -14.02 -18.01
CA ILE A 116 -26.89 -14.20 -17.08
C ILE A 116 -27.40 -15.61 -17.32
N ASP A 117 -27.11 -16.52 -16.39
CA ASP A 117 -27.62 -17.89 -16.43
C ASP A 117 -29.16 -17.83 -16.57
N LYS A 118 -29.68 -18.15 -17.77
CA LYS A 118 -31.11 -18.14 -18.10
C LYS A 118 -31.87 -19.29 -17.43
N ARG A 119 -31.31 -19.89 -16.38
CA ARG A 119 -31.85 -21.11 -15.75
C ARG A 119 -32.93 -20.75 -14.73
N LEU A 120 -34.17 -20.83 -15.23
CA LEU A 120 -35.45 -20.97 -14.53
C LEU A 120 -35.70 -20.03 -13.33
N ASN A 121 -36.58 -19.06 -13.55
CA ASN A 121 -37.32 -18.37 -12.48
C ASN A 121 -38.07 -19.42 -11.63
N GLY A 122 -37.92 -19.36 -10.30
CA GLY A 122 -38.59 -20.27 -9.34
C GLY A 122 -40.12 -20.31 -9.44
N GLN A 123 -40.74 -19.35 -10.15
CA GLN A 123 -42.17 -19.37 -10.48
C GLN A 123 -42.57 -20.38 -11.56
N THR A 124 -41.62 -20.97 -12.31
CA THR A 124 -41.91 -21.98 -13.33
C THR A 124 -42.14 -23.38 -12.75
N LEU A 125 -41.86 -23.61 -11.46
CA LEU A 125 -42.20 -24.85 -10.76
C LEU A 125 -43.64 -24.81 -10.22
N LYS A 126 -44.63 -24.68 -11.10
CA LYS A 126 -46.03 -24.99 -10.71
C LYS A 126 -46.20 -26.51 -10.81
N SER A 127 -45.96 -27.21 -9.71
CA SER A 127 -46.34 -28.62 -9.57
C SER A 127 -47.87 -28.69 -9.62
N THR A 128 -48.40 -29.16 -10.75
CA THR A 128 -49.80 -29.62 -10.81
C THR A 128 -49.84 -30.96 -10.08
N VAL A 129 -50.27 -30.95 -8.83
CA VAL A 129 -50.71 -32.17 -8.16
C VAL A 129 -52.16 -32.38 -8.59
N GLY A 130 -52.39 -33.45 -9.35
CA GLY A 130 -53.72 -34.01 -9.63
C GLY A 130 -54.18 -34.91 -8.50
#